data_AF-A0A660PM24-F1
#
_entry.id   AF-A0A660PM24-F1
#
_cell.length_a   1.000
_cell.length_b   1.000
_cell.length_c   1.000
_cell.angle_alpha   90.00
_cell.angle_beta   90.00
_cell.angle_gamma   90.00
#
_symmetry.space_group_name_H-M   'P 1'
#
loop_
_entity.id
_entity.type
_entity.pdbx_description
1 polymer ?
#
loop_
_entity_poly.entity_id
_entity_poly.type
_entity_poly.pdbx_seq_one_letter_code
_entity_poly.pdbx_strand_id
1 'polypeptide(L)'
;MPNEVKNIKEIKEEFESKVNQLKSLQTVVESLVDRIDDADIAAVVARRTGIPVTKMMTAEKDRLVNMEAFLSKKIIGQRKAIEVIANAIRKSRAGLKMKNRPVGSFLFLGPTGTGKTYLPKLLAEFLFDDKNAMVRLDMSEFMESHSVAKMIGAPPGYVGYEAGGLLTEAVRRKPFSIVLLDEVEKAHPDVFNILLQLLDDGRLTDGQGRTVDFSNTLVVLTS
;
A
#
# COMPACT_ATOMS: atom_id res chain seq x y z
N MET A 1 62.13 6.75 43.89
CA MET A 1 60.93 7.58 43.66
C MET A 1 59.73 6.73 44.03
N PRO A 2 58.98 7.01 45.11
CA PRO A 2 57.84 6.20 45.48
C PRO A 2 56.69 6.50 44.50
N ASN A 3 56.11 5.45 43.91
CA ASN A 3 54.92 5.55 43.07
C ASN A 3 53.74 6.04 43.92
N GLU A 4 53.18 7.19 43.57
CA GLU A 4 51.89 7.66 44.08
C GLU A 4 50.80 6.69 43.61
N VAL A 5 50.46 5.72 44.44
CA VAL A 5 49.29 4.87 44.24
C VAL A 5 48.07 5.75 44.53
N LYS A 6 47.45 6.28 43.46
CA LYS A 6 46.18 7.02 43.56
C LYS A 6 45.18 6.25 44.41
N ASN A 7 44.57 6.94 45.36
CA ASN A 7 43.59 6.34 46.26
C ASN A 7 42.39 5.84 45.43
N ILE A 8 41.84 4.68 45.76
CA ILE A 8 40.67 4.09 45.07
C ILE A 8 39.51 5.09 44.96
N LYS A 9 39.39 5.98 45.96
CA LYS A 9 38.40 7.06 45.97
C LYS A 9 38.63 8.08 44.85
N GLU A 10 39.89 8.49 44.64
CA GLU A 10 40.28 9.45 43.59
C GLU A 10 40.09 8.85 42.19
N ILE A 11 40.41 7.57 42.01
CA ILE A 11 40.19 6.87 40.74
C ILE A 11 38.69 6.80 40.41
N LYS A 12 37.84 6.60 41.42
CA LYS A 12 36.39 6.54 41.26
C LYS A 12 35.79 7.91 40.91
N GLU A 13 36.24 8.96 41.58
CA GLU A 13 35.84 10.34 41.28
C GLU A 13 36.29 10.77 39.88
N GLU A 14 37.50 10.41 39.47
CA GLU A 14 38.02 10.69 38.11
C GLU A 14 37.24 9.89 37.03
N PHE A 15 36.85 8.66 37.33
CA PHE A 15 36.04 7.83 36.45
C PHE A 15 34.62 8.41 36.29
N GLU A 16 33.96 8.79 37.38
CA GLU A 16 32.63 9.43 37.35
C GLU A 16 32.65 10.76 36.59
N SER A 17 33.71 11.56 36.78
CA SER A 17 33.95 12.79 36.02
C SER A 17 34.04 12.55 34.51
N LYS A 18 34.85 11.57 34.08
CA LYS A 18 35.01 11.20 32.67
C LYS A 18 33.72 10.63 32.06
N VAL A 19 32.96 9.84 32.83
CA VAL A 19 31.65 9.33 32.41
C VAL A 19 30.66 10.48 32.21
N ASN A 20 30.65 11.48 33.09
CA ASN A 20 29.77 12.64 32.95
C ASN A 20 30.18 13.52 31.75
N GLN A 21 31.48 13.70 31.50
CA GLN A 21 31.97 14.36 30.29
C GLN A 21 31.54 13.61 29.02
N LEU A 22 31.70 12.29 28.97
CA LEU A 22 31.25 11.48 27.84
C LEU A 22 29.76 11.61 27.57
N LYS A 23 28.92 11.59 28.61
CA LYS A 23 27.48 11.81 28.49
C LYS A 23 27.16 13.18 27.90
N SER A 24 27.81 14.25 28.38
CA SER A 24 27.59 15.60 27.84
C SER A 24 28.01 15.72 26.36
N LEU A 25 29.12 15.10 25.98
CA LEU A 25 29.58 15.08 24.59
C LEU A 25 28.63 14.27 23.71
N GLN A 26 28.10 13.15 24.22
CA GLN A 26 27.12 12.34 23.50
C GLN A 26 25.81 13.11 23.27
N THR A 27 25.33 13.89 24.23
CA THR A 27 24.15 14.76 24.06
C THR A 27 24.41 15.87 23.04
N VAL A 28 25.60 16.47 23.05
CA VAL A 28 25.99 17.48 22.05
C VAL A 28 26.09 16.86 20.66
N VAL A 29 26.69 15.68 20.52
CA VAL A 29 26.76 14.95 19.25
C VAL A 29 25.35 14.56 18.77
N GLU A 30 24.46 14.09 19.63
CA GLU A 30 23.06 13.81 19.29
C GLU A 30 22.30 15.06 18.85
N SER A 31 22.62 16.23 19.41
CA SER A 31 22.02 17.53 19.00
C SER A 31 22.63 18.12 17.73
N LEU A 32 23.85 17.72 17.35
CA LEU A 32 24.56 18.17 16.16
C LEU A 32 24.24 17.33 14.92
N VAL A 33 23.66 16.15 15.11
CA VAL A 33 23.14 15.34 14.01
C VAL A 33 21.74 15.86 13.69
N ASP A 34 21.62 16.71 12.66
CA ASP A 34 20.34 17.07 12.04
C ASP A 34 19.62 15.79 11.61
N ARG A 35 18.74 15.29 12.48
CA ARG A 35 17.88 14.15 12.17
C ARG A 35 16.69 14.67 11.40
N ILE A 36 16.72 14.40 10.09
CA ILE A 36 15.56 14.59 9.22
C ILE A 36 14.45 13.68 9.74
N ASP A 37 13.32 14.27 10.12
CA ASP A 37 12.12 13.54 10.55
C ASP A 37 11.00 13.60 9.49
N ASP A 38 9.87 12.93 9.78
CA ASP A 38 8.71 12.92 8.89
C ASP A 38 8.12 14.33 8.68
N ALA A 39 8.27 15.24 9.66
CA ALA A 39 7.80 16.61 9.57
C ALA A 39 8.66 17.44 8.61
N ASP A 40 9.98 17.20 8.58
CA ASP A 40 10.89 17.81 7.61
C ASP A 40 10.56 17.37 6.18
N ILE A 41 10.33 16.07 5.97
CA ILE A 41 9.92 15.53 4.65
C ILE A 41 8.57 16.13 4.24
N ALA A 42 7.60 16.14 5.16
CA ALA A 42 6.28 16.72 4.93
C ALA A 42 6.36 18.21 4.56
N ALA A 43 7.25 18.98 5.21
CA ALA A 43 7.46 20.39 4.92
C ALA A 43 8.04 20.61 3.52
N VAL A 44 8.98 19.77 3.08
CA VAL A 44 9.54 19.83 1.71
C VAL A 44 8.49 19.47 0.66
N VAL A 45 7.73 18.39 0.87
CA VAL A 45 6.65 17.98 -0.04
C VAL A 45 5.54 19.03 -0.10
N ALA A 46 5.14 19.60 1.04
CA ALA A 46 4.15 20.67 1.10
C ALA A 46 4.64 21.94 0.41
N ARG A 47 5.91 22.32 0.58
CA ARG A 47 6.50 23.48 -0.11
C ARG A 47 6.54 23.28 -1.62
N ARG A 48 6.77 22.04 -2.08
CA ARG A 48 6.87 21.72 -3.52
C ARG A 48 5.52 21.56 -4.21
N THR A 49 4.52 21.07 -3.50
CA THR A 49 3.18 20.79 -4.05
C THR A 49 2.14 21.86 -3.69
N GLY A 50 2.40 22.69 -2.68
CA GLY A 50 1.43 23.61 -2.08
C GLY A 50 0.41 22.95 -1.16
N ILE A 51 0.51 21.63 -0.92
CA ILE A 51 -0.51 20.87 -0.19
C ILE A 51 -0.03 20.57 1.24
N PRO A 52 -0.76 21.00 2.29
CA PRO A 52 -0.35 20.80 3.68
C PRO A 52 -0.54 19.35 4.14
N VAL A 53 0.53 18.55 4.05
CA VAL A 53 0.57 17.11 4.34
C VAL A 53 0.01 16.78 5.74
N THR A 54 0.36 17.54 6.78
CA THR A 54 -0.12 17.27 8.16
C THR A 54 -1.64 17.41 8.28
N LYS A 55 -2.23 18.42 7.63
CA LYS A 55 -3.70 18.58 7.59
C LYS A 55 -4.36 17.46 6.80
N MET A 56 -3.72 16.99 5.72
CA MET A 56 -4.20 15.82 4.98
C MET A 56 -4.20 14.57 5.85
N MET A 57 -3.15 14.33 6.65
CA MET A 57 -3.05 13.14 7.51
C MET A 57 -4.13 13.12 8.59
N THR A 58 -4.43 14.26 9.24
CA THR A 58 -5.51 14.33 10.24
C THR A 58 -6.87 14.10 9.59
N ALA A 59 -7.14 14.76 8.46
CA ALA A 59 -8.39 14.58 7.71
C ALA A 59 -8.55 13.14 7.19
N GLU A 60 -7.46 12.50 6.76
CA GLU A 60 -7.46 11.11 6.33
C GLU A 60 -7.78 10.16 7.49
N LYS A 61 -7.19 10.37 8.67
CA LYS A 61 -7.52 9.58 9.87
C LYS A 61 -9.01 9.68 10.23
N ASP A 62 -9.55 10.89 10.29
CA ASP A 62 -10.96 11.10 10.59
C ASP A 62 -11.88 10.48 9.52
N ARG A 63 -11.50 10.58 8.23
CA ARG A 63 -12.20 9.90 7.13
C ARG A 63 -12.22 8.40 7.39
N LEU A 64 -11.07 7.77 7.65
CA LEU A 64 -10.95 6.32 7.87
C LEU A 64 -11.74 5.80 9.06
N VAL A 65 -11.84 6.56 10.16
CA VAL A 65 -12.68 6.21 11.33
C VAL A 65 -14.17 6.12 10.97
N ASN A 66 -14.60 6.89 9.97
CA ASN A 66 -15.99 6.96 9.53
C ASN A 66 -16.29 6.06 8.31
N MET A 67 -15.35 5.20 7.89
CA MET A 67 -15.48 4.39 6.68
C MET A 67 -16.68 3.44 6.73
N GLU A 68 -16.83 2.68 7.81
CA GLU A 68 -17.92 1.73 7.98
C GLU A 68 -19.28 2.43 7.95
N ALA A 69 -19.38 3.60 8.59
CA ALA A 69 -20.60 4.41 8.58
C ALA A 69 -20.91 4.96 7.18
N PHE A 70 -19.91 5.40 6.42
CA PHE A 70 -20.08 5.83 5.03
C PHE A 70 -20.59 4.69 4.14
N LEU A 71 -19.95 3.51 4.22
CA LEU A 71 -20.30 2.36 3.39
C LEU A 71 -21.69 1.81 3.76
N SER A 72 -22.00 1.72 5.05
CA SER A 72 -23.28 1.18 5.55
C SER A 72 -24.49 2.06 5.20
N LYS A 73 -24.29 3.36 4.91
CA LYS A 73 -25.36 4.23 4.38
C LYS A 73 -25.80 3.84 2.97
N LYS A 74 -24.91 3.21 2.19
CA LYS A 74 -25.14 2.87 0.78
C LYS A 74 -25.27 1.37 0.53
N ILE A 75 -24.78 0.55 1.43
CA ILE A 75 -24.81 -0.92 1.35
C ILE A 75 -25.69 -1.44 2.49
N ILE A 76 -26.79 -2.09 2.11
CA ILE A 76 -27.70 -2.72 3.07
C ILE A 76 -27.17 -4.12 3.38
N GLY A 77 -26.93 -4.40 4.66
CA GLY A 77 -26.36 -5.67 5.12
C GLY A 77 -24.83 -5.71 4.96
N GLN A 78 -24.26 -6.91 4.82
CA GLN A 78 -22.81 -7.12 4.59
C GLN A 78 -21.87 -6.51 5.65
N ARG A 79 -22.36 -6.24 6.87
CA ARG A 79 -21.60 -5.60 7.95
C ARG A 79 -20.23 -6.24 8.19
N LYS A 80 -20.17 -7.57 8.21
CA LYS A 80 -18.92 -8.32 8.40
C LYS A 80 -17.91 -8.07 7.28
N ALA A 81 -18.35 -8.02 6.02
CA ALA A 81 -17.46 -7.74 4.89
C ALA A 81 -16.92 -6.31 4.97
N ILE A 82 -17.79 -5.34 5.27
CA ILE A 82 -17.43 -3.92 5.47
C ILE A 82 -16.38 -3.78 6.59
N GLU A 83 -16.61 -4.40 7.75
CA GLU A 83 -15.68 -4.38 8.89
C GLU A 83 -14.30 -4.97 8.53
N VAL A 84 -14.28 -6.11 7.83
CA VAL A 84 -13.02 -6.76 7.41
C VAL A 84 -12.22 -5.86 6.46
N ILE A 85 -12.90 -5.27 5.47
CA ILE A 85 -12.26 -4.38 4.48
C ILE A 85 -11.73 -3.12 5.15
N ALA A 86 -12.55 -2.47 5.99
CA ALA A 86 -12.16 -1.26 6.70
C ALA A 86 -10.96 -1.50 7.62
N ASN A 87 -10.92 -2.63 8.32
CA ASN A 87 -9.78 -3.02 9.13
C ASN A 87 -8.50 -3.21 8.31
N ALA A 88 -8.57 -3.85 7.14
CA ALA A 88 -7.40 -4.03 6.27
C ALA A 88 -6.86 -2.69 5.77
N ILE A 89 -7.74 -1.79 5.33
CA ILE A 89 -7.35 -0.45 4.87
C ILE A 89 -6.73 0.35 6.01
N ARG A 90 -7.33 0.34 7.22
CA ARG A 90 -6.77 1.00 8.40
C ARG A 90 -5.39 0.45 8.75
N LYS A 91 -5.19 -0.87 8.71
CA LYS A 91 -3.87 -1.50 8.91
C LYS A 91 -2.85 -1.02 7.89
N SER A 92 -3.23 -0.98 6.61
CA SER A 92 -2.35 -0.48 5.55
C SER A 92 -1.96 0.98 5.77
N ARG A 93 -2.91 1.83 6.14
CA ARG A 93 -2.70 3.28 6.36
C ARG A 93 -1.91 3.56 7.63
N ALA A 94 -1.98 2.69 8.62
CA ALA A 94 -1.14 2.72 9.81
C ALA A 94 0.28 2.17 9.58
N GLY A 95 0.63 1.76 8.34
CA GLY A 95 1.94 1.17 8.03
C GLY A 95 2.13 -0.25 8.59
N LEU A 96 1.05 -0.90 9.01
CA LEU A 96 1.06 -2.25 9.62
C LEU A 96 0.86 -3.37 8.61
N LYS A 97 0.75 -3.06 7.31
CA LYS A 97 0.71 -4.08 6.25
C LYS A 97 2.12 -4.55 5.90
N MET A 98 2.19 -5.72 5.25
CA MET A 98 3.40 -6.14 4.56
C MET A 98 3.70 -5.18 3.39
N LYS A 99 4.94 -4.69 3.29
CA LYS A 99 5.32 -3.65 2.31
C LYS A 99 5.13 -4.08 0.85
N ASN A 100 5.34 -5.36 0.56
CA ASN A 100 5.29 -5.91 -0.80
C ASN A 100 3.94 -6.57 -1.09
N ARG A 101 2.84 -6.10 -0.51
CA ARG A 101 1.51 -6.65 -0.78
C ARG A 101 0.51 -5.54 -1.04
N PRO A 102 -0.56 -5.82 -1.80
CA PRO A 102 -1.68 -4.90 -1.95
C PRO A 102 -2.21 -4.44 -0.58
N VAL A 103 -2.89 -3.29 -0.56
CA VAL A 103 -3.56 -2.73 0.63
C VAL A 103 -4.47 -3.77 1.28
N GLY A 104 -5.13 -4.57 0.45
CA GLY A 104 -5.90 -5.74 0.83
C GLY A 104 -6.33 -6.50 -0.41
N SER A 105 -6.51 -7.81 -0.27
CA SER A 105 -6.97 -8.71 -1.31
C SER A 105 -8.19 -9.47 -0.81
N PHE A 106 -9.31 -9.35 -1.51
CA PHE A 106 -10.59 -9.92 -1.08
C PHE A 106 -11.23 -10.75 -2.19
N LEU A 107 -11.79 -11.90 -1.81
CA LEU A 107 -12.69 -12.67 -2.65
C LEU A 107 -14.12 -12.49 -2.15
N PHE A 108 -14.97 -11.86 -2.94
CA PHE A 108 -16.38 -11.66 -2.64
C PHE A 108 -17.19 -12.79 -3.26
N LEU A 109 -17.80 -13.59 -2.40
CA LEU A 109 -18.65 -14.72 -2.77
C LEU A 109 -20.12 -14.40 -2.50
N GLY A 110 -21.01 -14.72 -3.44
CA GLY A 110 -22.46 -14.67 -3.20
C GLY A 110 -23.30 -14.65 -4.46
N PRO A 111 -24.64 -14.60 -4.37
CA PRO A 111 -25.50 -14.48 -5.54
C PRO A 111 -25.26 -13.21 -6.35
N THR A 112 -25.68 -13.20 -7.62
CA THR A 112 -25.70 -11.99 -8.45
C THR A 112 -26.62 -10.92 -7.83
N GLY A 113 -26.33 -9.64 -8.10
CA GLY A 113 -27.12 -8.52 -7.57
C GLY A 113 -26.93 -8.19 -6.09
N THR A 114 -26.09 -8.91 -5.35
CA THR A 114 -25.84 -8.69 -3.91
C THR A 114 -24.86 -7.55 -3.59
N GLY A 115 -24.38 -6.83 -4.61
CA GLY A 115 -23.50 -5.66 -4.44
C GLY A 115 -22.00 -5.94 -4.51
N LYS A 116 -21.57 -7.15 -4.92
CA LYS A 116 -20.14 -7.52 -5.08
C LYS A 116 -19.36 -6.55 -5.97
N THR A 117 -19.96 -6.07 -7.06
CA THR A 117 -19.38 -5.06 -7.98
C THR A 117 -19.59 -3.62 -7.50
N TYR A 118 -20.59 -3.38 -6.64
CA TYR A 118 -20.94 -2.03 -6.17
C TYR A 118 -20.06 -1.55 -5.01
N LEU A 119 -19.74 -2.44 -4.07
CA LEU A 119 -18.87 -2.13 -2.94
C LEU A 119 -17.45 -1.63 -3.37
N PRO A 120 -16.76 -2.25 -4.32
CA PRO A 120 -15.48 -1.75 -4.86
C PRO A 120 -15.58 -0.33 -5.45
N LYS A 121 -16.68 -0.02 -6.16
CA LYS A 121 -16.93 1.33 -6.69
C LYS A 121 -17.09 2.37 -5.59
N LEU A 122 -17.79 2.01 -4.51
CA LEU A 122 -17.94 2.87 -3.34
C LEU A 122 -16.62 3.05 -2.58
N LEU A 123 -15.78 2.01 -2.52
CA LEU A 123 -14.45 2.10 -1.95
C LEU A 123 -13.55 3.02 -2.77
N ALA A 124 -13.65 3.00 -4.10
CA ALA A 124 -12.91 3.94 -4.96
C ALA A 124 -13.33 5.40 -4.69
N GLU A 125 -14.64 5.68 -4.65
CA GLU A 125 -15.19 6.99 -4.25
C GLU A 125 -14.69 7.39 -2.85
N PHE A 126 -14.73 6.45 -1.89
CA PHE A 126 -14.35 6.75 -0.52
C PHE A 126 -12.85 6.97 -0.33
N LEU A 127 -11.99 6.20 -0.98
CA LEU A 127 -10.54 6.23 -0.74
C LEU A 127 -9.82 7.26 -1.62
N PHE A 128 -10.31 7.45 -2.84
CA PHE A 128 -9.59 8.22 -3.86
C PHE A 128 -10.38 9.44 -4.34
N ASP A 129 -11.59 9.66 -3.83
CA ASP A 129 -12.49 10.71 -4.30
C ASP A 129 -12.81 10.60 -5.81
N ASP A 130 -12.58 9.43 -6.40
CA ASP A 130 -12.74 9.14 -7.83
C ASP A 130 -13.35 7.75 -8.01
N LYS A 131 -14.59 7.70 -8.50
CA LYS A 131 -15.25 6.44 -8.88
C LYS A 131 -14.54 5.71 -10.02
N ASN A 132 -13.75 6.45 -10.82
CA ASN A 132 -12.95 5.94 -11.92
C ASN A 132 -11.53 5.54 -11.46
N ALA A 133 -11.22 5.61 -10.17
CA ALA A 133 -10.04 4.98 -9.58
C ALA A 133 -10.29 3.48 -9.33
N MET A 134 -10.98 2.84 -10.27
CA MET A 134 -11.24 1.40 -10.29
C MET A 134 -10.87 0.87 -11.67
N VAL A 135 -9.93 -0.07 -11.71
CA VAL A 135 -9.60 -0.88 -12.88
C VAL A 135 -10.47 -2.12 -12.82
N ARG A 136 -11.45 -2.24 -13.72
CA ARG A 136 -12.34 -3.42 -13.79
C ARG A 136 -11.99 -4.26 -15.00
N LEU A 137 -11.79 -5.54 -14.78
CA LEU A 137 -11.62 -6.55 -15.82
C LEU A 137 -12.72 -7.61 -15.64
N ASP A 138 -13.47 -7.86 -16.70
CA ASP A 138 -14.42 -8.96 -16.77
C ASP A 138 -13.67 -10.24 -17.13
N MET A 139 -13.62 -11.20 -16.20
CA MET A 139 -12.84 -12.43 -16.40
C MET A 139 -13.44 -13.36 -17.45
N SER A 140 -14.69 -13.13 -17.88
CA SER A 140 -15.27 -13.81 -19.05
C SER A 140 -14.55 -13.45 -20.36
N GLU A 141 -13.86 -12.30 -20.46
CA GLU A 141 -13.00 -11.97 -21.61
C GLU A 141 -11.67 -12.75 -21.60
N PHE A 142 -11.34 -13.38 -20.47
CA PHE A 142 -10.08 -14.08 -20.22
C PHE A 142 -10.25 -15.60 -20.12
N MET A 143 -11.31 -16.16 -20.73
CA MET A 143 -11.60 -17.59 -20.75
C MET A 143 -10.58 -18.42 -21.56
N GLU A 144 -9.90 -17.79 -22.51
CA GLU A 144 -8.98 -18.46 -23.44
C GLU A 144 -7.52 -18.17 -23.07
N SER A 145 -6.63 -19.14 -23.25
CA SER A 145 -5.21 -19.00 -22.86
C SER A 145 -4.52 -17.79 -23.51
N HIS A 146 -4.86 -17.48 -24.77
CA HIS A 146 -4.24 -16.37 -25.49
C HIS A 146 -4.77 -14.99 -25.07
N SER A 147 -5.97 -14.89 -24.47
CA SER A 147 -6.47 -13.61 -23.97
C SER A 147 -5.81 -13.21 -22.64
N VAL A 148 -5.21 -14.15 -21.91
CA VAL A 148 -4.39 -13.88 -20.71
C VAL A 148 -3.23 -12.93 -21.02
N ALA A 149 -2.60 -13.05 -22.19
CA ALA A 149 -1.55 -12.14 -22.62
C ALA A 149 -2.03 -10.69 -22.75
N LYS A 150 -3.31 -10.44 -23.02
CA LYS A 150 -3.88 -9.08 -23.06
C LYS A 150 -3.93 -8.42 -21.68
N MET A 151 -3.98 -9.20 -20.61
CA MET A 151 -4.03 -8.70 -19.22
C MET A 151 -2.71 -8.04 -18.80
N ILE A 152 -1.58 -8.67 -19.12
CA ILE A 152 -0.23 -8.23 -18.73
C ILE A 152 0.60 -7.63 -19.87
N GLY A 153 0.19 -7.85 -21.12
CA GLY A 153 0.88 -7.39 -22.32
C GLY A 153 1.45 -8.57 -23.10
N ALA A 154 1.36 -8.49 -24.43
CA ALA A 154 1.96 -9.51 -25.30
C ALA A 154 3.49 -9.49 -25.18
N PRO A 155 4.17 -10.63 -25.38
CA PRO A 155 5.64 -10.68 -25.40
C PRO A 155 6.22 -10.08 -26.70
N PRO A 156 7.54 -9.80 -26.76
CA PRO A 156 8.17 -9.25 -27.95
C PRO A 156 7.94 -10.13 -29.18
N GLY A 157 7.53 -9.51 -30.29
CA GLY A 157 7.25 -10.21 -31.56
C GLY A 157 5.79 -10.59 -31.82
N TYR A 158 4.87 -10.27 -30.88
CA TYR A 158 3.43 -10.49 -31.06
C TYR A 158 2.67 -9.18 -31.33
N VAL A 159 1.53 -9.28 -32.03
CA VAL A 159 0.63 -8.14 -32.27
C VAL A 159 0.13 -7.59 -30.94
N GLY A 160 0.24 -6.28 -30.74
CA GLY A 160 -0.13 -5.61 -29.49
C GLY A 160 0.99 -5.50 -28.46
N TYR A 161 2.21 -5.92 -28.78
CA TYR A 161 3.39 -5.77 -27.91
C TYR A 161 3.58 -4.34 -27.39
N GLU A 162 3.40 -3.32 -28.23
CA GLU A 162 3.62 -1.92 -27.85
C GLU A 162 2.52 -1.33 -26.95
N ALA A 163 1.34 -1.95 -26.90
CA ALA A 163 0.18 -1.42 -26.17
C ALA A 163 0.25 -1.65 -24.65
N GLY A 164 1.12 -2.57 -24.20
CA GLY A 164 1.17 -3.03 -22.81
C GLY A 164 -0.05 -3.88 -22.44
N GLY A 165 -0.12 -4.32 -21.17
CA GLY A 165 -1.27 -5.07 -20.66
C GLY A 165 -2.38 -4.17 -20.14
N LEU A 166 -3.62 -4.63 -20.27
CA LEU A 166 -4.79 -3.90 -19.75
C LEU A 166 -4.67 -3.63 -18.25
N LEU A 167 -4.25 -4.63 -17.45
CA LEU A 167 -4.07 -4.47 -16.02
C LEU A 167 -2.81 -3.67 -15.68
N THR A 168 -1.67 -4.08 -16.27
CA THR A 168 -0.35 -3.52 -15.95
C THR A 168 -0.27 -2.04 -16.32
N GLU A 169 -0.77 -1.63 -17.50
CA GLU A 169 -0.79 -0.22 -17.89
C GLU A 169 -1.79 0.61 -17.07
N ALA A 170 -2.97 0.06 -16.76
CA ALA A 170 -3.95 0.78 -15.97
C ALA A 170 -3.42 1.10 -14.56
N VAL A 171 -2.79 0.13 -13.90
CA VAL A 171 -2.20 0.34 -12.57
C VAL A 171 -0.92 1.17 -12.64
N ARG A 172 -0.09 1.03 -13.68
CA ARG A 172 1.08 1.89 -13.88
C ARG A 172 0.68 3.37 -13.99
N ARG A 173 -0.42 3.68 -14.67
CA ARG A 173 -0.97 5.04 -14.81
C ARG A 173 -1.70 5.52 -13.55
N LYS A 174 -2.39 4.63 -12.84
CA LYS A 174 -3.11 4.91 -11.59
C LYS A 174 -2.73 3.89 -10.49
N PRO A 175 -1.59 4.08 -9.80
CA PRO A 175 -1.11 3.14 -8.78
C PRO A 175 -2.00 3.07 -7.54
N PHE A 176 -2.76 4.14 -7.28
CA PHE A 176 -3.79 4.22 -6.26
C PHE A 176 -5.14 3.90 -6.89
N SER A 177 -5.50 2.62 -6.90
CA SER A 177 -6.73 2.17 -7.53
C SER A 177 -7.29 0.90 -6.87
N ILE A 178 -8.57 0.65 -7.14
CA ILE A 178 -9.21 -0.63 -6.85
C ILE A 178 -9.09 -1.50 -8.10
N VAL A 179 -8.47 -2.67 -8.01
CA VAL A 179 -8.45 -3.67 -9.08
C VAL A 179 -9.61 -4.63 -8.83
N LEU A 180 -10.62 -4.59 -9.70
CA LEU A 180 -11.77 -5.48 -9.66
C LEU A 180 -11.67 -6.52 -10.77
N LEU A 181 -11.57 -7.79 -10.38
CA LEU A 181 -11.60 -8.96 -11.25
C LEU A 181 -12.98 -9.60 -11.08
N ASP A 182 -13.89 -9.29 -12.00
CA ASP A 182 -15.29 -9.72 -11.93
C ASP A 182 -15.44 -11.14 -12.52
N GLU A 183 -16.26 -11.99 -11.91
CA GLU A 183 -16.55 -13.37 -12.37
C GLU A 183 -15.27 -14.23 -12.49
N VAL A 184 -14.42 -14.21 -11.47
CA VAL A 184 -13.09 -14.86 -11.51
C VAL A 184 -13.15 -16.36 -11.79
N GLU A 185 -14.25 -17.03 -11.47
CA GLU A 185 -14.46 -18.44 -11.79
C GLU A 185 -14.55 -18.74 -13.30
N LYS A 186 -14.75 -17.71 -14.14
CA LYS A 186 -14.75 -17.82 -15.60
C LYS A 186 -13.36 -17.69 -16.21
N ALA A 187 -12.39 -17.16 -15.47
CA ALA A 187 -11.04 -16.94 -15.97
C ALA A 187 -10.37 -18.25 -16.39
N HIS A 188 -9.51 -18.19 -17.40
CA HIS A 188 -8.59 -19.27 -17.72
C HIS A 188 -7.66 -19.55 -16.52
N PRO A 189 -7.29 -20.82 -16.24
CA PRO A 189 -6.40 -21.18 -15.14
C PRO A 189 -5.09 -20.38 -15.07
N ASP A 190 -4.52 -20.02 -16.22
CA ASP A 190 -3.27 -19.23 -16.30
C ASP A 190 -3.39 -17.83 -15.70
N VAL A 191 -4.61 -17.25 -15.64
CA VAL A 191 -4.84 -15.99 -14.94
C VAL A 191 -4.48 -16.13 -13.46
N PHE A 192 -4.79 -17.26 -12.82
CA PHE A 192 -4.49 -17.46 -11.41
C PHE A 192 -2.98 -17.46 -11.12
N ASN A 193 -2.15 -17.92 -12.06
CA ASN A 193 -0.68 -17.85 -11.89
C ASN A 193 -0.21 -16.39 -11.80
N ILE A 194 -0.78 -15.50 -12.63
CA ILE A 194 -0.52 -14.06 -12.57
C ILE A 194 -1.05 -13.49 -11.25
N LEU A 195 -2.25 -13.88 -10.83
CA LEU A 195 -2.84 -13.41 -9.58
C LEU A 195 -2.03 -13.84 -8.36
N LEU A 196 -1.50 -15.06 -8.33
CA LEU A 196 -0.64 -15.52 -7.24
C LEU A 196 0.59 -14.60 -7.08
N GLN A 197 1.27 -14.28 -8.18
CA GLN A 197 2.39 -13.35 -8.17
C GLN A 197 1.98 -11.96 -7.64
N LEU A 198 0.84 -11.44 -8.09
CA LEU A 198 0.31 -10.16 -7.64
C LEU A 198 0.00 -10.17 -6.14
N LEU A 199 -0.63 -11.23 -5.65
CA LEU A 199 -1.09 -11.34 -4.27
C LEU A 199 0.07 -11.58 -3.28
N ASP A 200 1.11 -12.29 -3.70
CA ASP A 200 2.27 -12.60 -2.86
C ASP A 200 3.29 -11.45 -2.82
N ASP A 201 3.69 -10.95 -4.00
CA ASP A 201 4.79 -9.98 -4.17
C ASP A 201 4.31 -8.56 -4.44
N GLY A 202 3.01 -8.35 -4.61
CA GLY A 202 2.44 -7.02 -4.88
C GLY A 202 2.95 -6.43 -6.19
N ARG A 203 3.43 -7.26 -7.13
CA ARG A 203 4.06 -6.82 -8.37
C ARG A 203 3.70 -7.73 -9.52
N LEU A 204 3.61 -7.17 -10.72
CA LEU A 204 3.53 -7.93 -11.96
C LEU A 204 4.58 -7.44 -12.93
N THR A 205 5.16 -8.35 -13.70
CA THR A 205 6.03 -7.99 -14.82
C THR A 205 5.22 -8.07 -16.11
N ASP A 206 5.19 -6.97 -16.86
CA ASP A 206 4.49 -6.92 -18.14
C ASP A 206 5.25 -7.68 -19.24
N GLY A 207 4.61 -7.85 -20.40
CA GLY A 207 5.23 -8.50 -21.56
C GLY A 207 6.49 -7.81 -22.11
N GLN A 208 6.76 -6.57 -21.68
CA GLN A 208 7.96 -5.80 -22.05
C GLN A 208 9.08 -5.91 -20.99
N GLY A 209 8.87 -6.69 -19.92
CA GLY A 209 9.83 -6.85 -18.83
C GLY A 209 9.79 -5.72 -17.78
N ARG A 210 8.78 -4.84 -17.82
CA ARG A 210 8.62 -3.77 -16.82
C ARG A 210 7.84 -4.28 -15.62
N THR A 211 8.37 -4.05 -14.43
CA THR A 211 7.68 -4.39 -13.19
C THR A 211 6.75 -3.26 -12.76
N VAL A 212 5.47 -3.58 -12.57
CA VAL A 212 4.42 -2.68 -12.08
C VAL A 212 4.13 -3.01 -10.61
N ASP A 213 4.07 -1.97 -9.78
CA ASP A 213 3.79 -2.08 -8.34
C ASP A 213 2.30 -1.96 -8.03
N PHE A 214 1.78 -2.96 -7.32
CA PHE A 214 0.40 -3.09 -6.85
C PHE A 214 0.29 -2.85 -5.34
N SER A 215 1.38 -2.49 -4.64
CA SER A 215 1.38 -2.29 -3.20
C SER A 215 0.31 -1.29 -2.74
N ASN A 216 -0.02 -0.27 -3.55
CA ASN A 216 -1.02 0.75 -3.24
C ASN A 216 -2.44 0.46 -3.78
N THR A 217 -2.66 -0.75 -4.30
CA THR A 217 -3.96 -1.17 -4.83
C THR A 217 -4.78 -1.94 -3.80
N LEU A 218 -6.11 -1.87 -3.92
CA LEU A 218 -7.02 -2.82 -3.29
C LEU A 218 -7.44 -3.83 -4.35
N VAL A 219 -7.22 -5.12 -4.12
CA VAL A 219 -7.57 -6.17 -5.09
C VAL A 219 -8.86 -6.83 -4.63
N VAL A 220 -9.85 -6.85 -5.52
CA VAL A 220 -11.14 -7.50 -5.27
C VAL A 220 -11.42 -8.47 -6.40
N LEU A 221 -11.72 -9.71 -6.03
CA LEU A 221 -12.20 -10.75 -6.93
C LEU A 221 -13.66 -11.03 -6.60
N THR A 222 -14.51 -11.27 -7.59
CA THR A 222 -15.91 -11.67 -7.35
C THR A 222 -16.16 -13.05 -7.94
N SER A 223 -17.03 -13.81 -7.27
CA SER A 223 -17.61 -15.06 -7.75
C SER A 223 -19.04 -15.21 -7.23
#